data_AF-A0A965A8J6-F1
#
_entry.id   AF-A0A965A8J6-F1
#
_cell.length_a   1.000
_cell.length_b   1.000
_cell.length_c   1.000
_cell.angle_alpha   90.00
_cell.angle_beta   90.00
_cell.angle_gamma   90.00
#
_symmetry.space_group_name_H-M   'P 1'
#
loop_
_entity.id
_entity.type
_entity.pdbx_description
1 polymer ?
#
loop_
_entity_poly.entity_id
_entity_poly.type
_entity_poly.pdbx_seq_one_letter_code
_entity_poly.pdbx_strand_id
1 'polypeptide(L)' 'MTKLGEFLAKRSINRAAISRKTNINTTRLNELSNNDSAKLRVDELYLIALAIEVDPAELLAFVCSEVKLPKA' A
#
# COMPACT_ATOMS: atom_id res chain seq x y z
N MET A 1 -9.27 7.91 2.17
CA MET A 1 -8.22 7.05 2.74
C MET A 1 -8.14 5.87 1.80
N THR A 2 -6.95 5.56 1.30
CA THR A 2 -6.81 4.55 0.25
C THR A 2 -6.96 3.15 0.84
N LYS A 3 -7.20 2.14 -0.01
CA LYS A 3 -7.17 0.73 0.41
C LYS A 3 -5.84 0.34 1.06
N LEU A 4 -4.73 0.93 0.61
CA LEU A 4 -3.44 0.73 1.27
C LEU A 4 -3.44 1.29 2.70
N GLY A 5 -3.95 2.51 2.89
CA GLY A 5 -4.08 3.12 4.22
C GLY A 5 -4.95 2.29 5.17
N GLU A 6 -6.08 1.79 4.67
CA GLU A 6 -6.96 0.89 5.43
C GLU A 6 -6.26 -0.42 5.81
N PHE A 7 -5.51 -1.03 4.89
CA PHE A 7 -4.78 -2.27 5.13
C PHE A 7 -3.74 -2.10 6.25
N LEU A 8 -2.96 -1.02 6.18
CA LEU A 8 -1.94 -0.72 7.18
C LEU A 8 -2.54 -0.38 8.55
N ALA A 9 -3.67 0.35 8.57
CA ALA A 9 -4.38 0.68 9.79
C ALA A 9 -4.96 -0.56 10.49
N LYS A 10 -5.57 -1.49 9.73
CA LYS A 10 -6.14 -2.74 10.26
C LYS A 10 -5.08 -3.64 10.92
N ARG A 11 -3.84 -3.61 10.43
CA ARG A 11 -2.73 -4.40 10.98
C ARG A 11 -1.88 -3.62 12.00
N SER A 12 -2.29 -2.41 12.39
CA SER A 12 -1.55 -1.53 13.33
C SER A 12 -0.08 -1.30 12.92
N ILE A 13 0.19 -1.26 11.60
CA ILE A 13 1.54 -1.15 11.09
C ILE A 13 1.98 0.32 11.09
N ASN A 14 3.16 0.58 11.68
CA ASN A 14 3.72 1.92 11.70
C ASN A 14 4.44 2.26 10.39
N ARG A 15 4.02 3.35 9.74
CA ARG A 15 4.65 3.90 8.52
C ARG A 15 6.14 4.21 8.66
N ALA A 16 6.59 4.62 9.85
CA ALA A 16 8.02 4.83 10.12
C ALA A 16 8.82 3.52 10.05
N ALA A 17 8.22 2.38 10.43
CA ALA A 17 8.88 1.09 10.33
C ALA A 17 9.04 0.64 8.87
N ILE A 18 8.00 0.85 8.05
CA ILE A 18 8.06 0.60 6.60
C ILE A 18 9.16 1.46 5.97
N SER A 19 9.17 2.76 6.27
CA SER A 19 10.13 3.71 5.68
C SER A 19 11.59 3.28 5.89
N ARG A 20 11.93 2.78 7.08
CA ARG A 20 13.28 2.27 7.39
C ARG A 20 13.67 1.02 6.60
N LYS A 21 12.71 0.17 6.25
CA LYS A 21 12.96 -1.09 5.53
C LYS A 21 12.94 -0.93 4.01
N THR A 22 12.15 0.00 3.47
CA THR A 22 11.89 0.11 2.02
C THR A 22 12.61 1.26 1.33
N ASN A 23 13.25 2.16 2.09
CA ASN A 23 13.78 3.44 1.58
C ASN A 23 12.69 4.35 0.97
N ILE A 24 11.40 4.07 1.20
CA ILE A 24 10.28 4.94 0.84
C ILE A 24 10.11 5.95 1.97
N ASN A 25 10.18 7.25 1.68
CA ASN A 25 10.05 8.26 2.72
C ASN A 25 8.63 8.29 3.34
N THR A 26 8.53 8.78 4.58
CA THR A 26 7.27 8.84 5.34
C THR A 26 6.22 9.73 4.68
N THR A 27 6.63 10.81 4.00
CA THR A 27 5.74 11.68 3.23
C THR A 27 5.03 10.94 2.11
N ARG A 28 5.77 10.12 1.35
CA ARG A 28 5.25 9.30 0.26
C ARG A 28 4.32 8.21 0.78
N LEU A 29 4.67 7.54 1.88
CA LEU A 29 3.77 6.57 2.52
C LEU A 29 2.47 7.23 3.01
N ASN A 30 2.54 8.45 3.54
CA ASN A 30 1.36 9.23 3.93
C ASN A 30 0.51 9.60 2.72
N GLU A 31 1.13 10.04 1.63
CA GLU A 31 0.43 10.34 0.38
C GLU A 31 -0.28 9.08 -0.15
N LEU A 32 0.43 7.96 -0.28
CA LEU A 32 -0.12 6.68 -0.75
C LEU A 32 -1.24 6.13 0.14
N SER A 33 -1.28 6.49 1.42
CA SER A 33 -2.30 6.03 2.38
C SER A 33 -3.54 6.93 2.43
N ASN A 34 -3.40 8.22 2.09
CA ASN A 34 -4.46 9.21 2.32
C ASN A 34 -4.97 9.90 1.05
N ASN A 35 -4.20 9.92 -0.03
CA ASN A 35 -4.56 10.57 -1.28
C ASN A 35 -5.02 9.54 -2.32
N ASP A 36 -6.32 9.53 -2.63
CA ASP A 36 -6.90 8.58 -3.60
C ASP A 36 -6.44 8.86 -5.04
N SER A 37 -5.87 10.04 -5.32
CA SER A 37 -5.24 10.36 -6.62
C SER A 37 -3.80 9.87 -6.73
N ALA A 38 -3.18 9.47 -5.61
CA ALA A 38 -1.80 9.00 -5.62
C ALA A 38 -1.71 7.61 -6.25
N LYS A 39 -0.88 7.49 -7.29
CA LYS A 39 -0.63 6.19 -7.92
C LYS A 39 0.35 5.40 -7.06
N LEU A 40 -0.12 4.27 -6.54
CA LEU A 40 0.71 3.24 -5.94
C LEU A 40 1.39 2.44 -7.06
N ARG A 41 2.71 2.50 -7.12
CA ARG A 41 3.48 1.71 -8.10
C ARG A 41 3.67 0.28 -7.59
N VAL A 42 3.93 -0.64 -8.53
CA VAL A 42 4.08 -2.08 -8.22
C VAL A 42 5.32 -2.35 -7.39
N ASP A 43 6.43 -1.65 -7.66
CA ASP A 43 7.66 -1.71 -6.86
C ASP A 43 7.45 -1.20 -5.43
N GLU A 44 6.76 -0.07 -5.26
CA GLU A 44 6.38 0.47 -3.96
C GLU A 44 5.51 -0.55 -3.18
N LEU A 45 4.49 -1.11 -3.83
CA LEU A 45 3.63 -2.14 -3.24
C LEU A 45 4.43 -3.36 -2.80
N TYR A 46 5.31 -3.86 -3.66
CA TYR A 46 6.11 -5.06 -3.40
C TYR A 46 7.04 -4.85 -2.20
N LEU A 47 7.76 -3.73 -2.16
CA LEU A 47 8.64 -3.39 -1.03
C LEU A 47 7.85 -3.21 0.28
N ILE A 48 6.68 -2.56 0.22
CA ILE A 48 5.82 -2.39 1.40
C ILE A 48 5.37 -3.76 1.91
N ALA A 49 4.90 -4.66 1.04
CA ALA A 49 4.48 -6.01 1.41
C ALA A 49 5.61 -6.80 2.10
N LEU A 50 6.81 -6.78 1.52
CA LEU A 50 7.98 -7.42 2.11
C LEU A 50 8.35 -6.81 3.48
N ALA A 51 8.27 -5.49 3.63
CA ALA A 51 8.59 -4.81 4.89
C ALA A 51 7.65 -5.17 6.03
N ILE A 52 6.40 -5.51 5.71
CA ILE A 52 5.35 -5.88 6.67
C ILE A 52 5.15 -7.39 6.77
N GLU A 53 6.00 -8.18 6.10
CA GLU A 53 5.98 -9.65 6.11
C GLU A 53 4.63 -10.24 5.63
N VAL A 54 4.06 -9.60 4.60
CA VAL A 54 2.82 -10.03 3.94
C VAL A 54 3.15 -10.43 2.50
N ASP A 55 2.44 -11.43 1.98
CA ASP A 55 2.54 -11.80 0.56
C ASP A 55 2.16 -10.59 -0.32
N PRO A 56 3.03 -10.13 -1.23
CA PRO A 56 2.70 -9.06 -2.17
C PRO A 56 1.41 -9.30 -2.97
N ALA A 57 1.07 -10.56 -3.28
CA ALA A 57 -0.17 -10.91 -3.95
C ALA A 57 -1.40 -10.66 -3.07
N GLU A 58 -1.31 -10.89 -1.75
CA GLU A 58 -2.39 -10.59 -0.80
C GLU A 58 -2.63 -9.08 -0.72
N LEU A 59 -1.55 -8.30 -0.62
CA LEU A 59 -1.65 -6.84 -0.60
C LEU A 59 -2.24 -6.30 -1.91
N LEU A 60 -1.80 -6.82 -3.05
CA LEU A 60 -2.32 -6.46 -4.36
C LEU A 60 -3.82 -6.77 -4.47
N ALA A 61 -4.24 -7.98 -4.09
CA ALA A 61 -5.64 -8.39 -4.13
C ALA A 61 -6.52 -7.49 -3.25
N PHE A 62 -6.01 -7.10 -2.07
CA PHE A 62 -6.73 -6.18 -1.19
C PHE A 62 -6.87 -4.78 -1.81
N VAL A 63 -5.76 -4.22 -2.30
CA VAL A 63 -5.74 -2.87 -2.90
C VAL A 63 -6.60 -2.80 -4.16
N CYS A 64 -6.61 -3.86 -4.98
CA CYS A 64 -7.38 -3.94 -6.22
C CYS A 64 -8.78 -4.56 -6.07
N SER A 65 -9.26 -4.78 -4.85
CA SER A 65 -10.54 -5.47 -4.57
C SER A 65 -11.77 -4.86 -5.26
N GLU A 66 -11.74 -3.57 -5.57
CA GLU A 66 -12.84 -2.86 -6.22
C GLU A 66 -12.60 -2.61 -7.72
N VAL A 67 -11.45 -3.01 -8.24
CA VAL A 67 -11.10 -2.88 -9.65
C VAL A 67 -11.93 -3.88 -10.45
N LYS A 68 -12.69 -3.37 -11.41
CA LYS A 68 -13.52 -4.17 -12.32
C LYS A 68 -13.15 -3.84 -13.75
N LEU A 69 -13.21 -4.85 -14.60
CA LEU A 69 -13.14 -4.64 -16.04
C LEU A 69 -14.32 -3.75 -16.48
N PRO A 70 -14.09 -2.71 -17.30
CA PRO A 70 -15.17 -1.99 -17.94
C PRO A 70 -16.02 -2.98 -18.75
N LYS A 71 -17.35 -2.81 -18.71
CA LYS A 71 -18.21 -3.54 -19.64
C LYS A 71 -17.86 -3.06 -21.06
N ALA A 72 -17.53 -4.00 -21.93
CA ALA A 72 -17.27 -3.77 -23.35
C ALA A 72 -18.54 -3.32 -24.07
#